data_AF-A0A3D4B5U4-F1
#
_entry.id   AF-A0A3D4B5U4-F1
#
_cell.length_a   1.000
_cell.length_b   1.000
_cell.length_c   1.000
_cell.angle_alpha   90.00
_cell.angle_beta   90.00
_cell.angle_gamma   90.00
#
_symmetry.space_group_name_H-M   'P 1'
#
loop_
_entity.id
_entity.type
_entity.pdbx_description
1 polymer ?
#
loop_
_entity_poly.entity_id
_entity_poly.type
_entity_poly.pdbx_seq_one_letter_code
_entity_poly.pdbx_strand_id
1 'polypeptide(L)' 'MFMETIRTFVAIEIPDAVKNQVEVLENQFKKIRTDIKWVHPQNIHIALKFLGNTSINRL' A
#
# COMPACT_ATOMS: atom_id res chain seq x y z
N MET A 1 19.08 24.95 6.04
CA MET A 1 19.58 23.57 5.92
C MET A 1 18.34 22.68 5.88
N PHE A 2 18.01 22.06 4.75
CA PHE A 2 16.83 21.19 4.66
C PHE A 2 17.14 19.87 5.34
N MET A 3 16.33 19.47 6.33
CA MET A 3 16.43 18.14 6.92
C MET A 3 15.84 17.13 5.93
N GLU A 4 16.59 16.08 5.63
CA GLU A 4 16.11 14.99 4.80
C GLU A 4 14.98 14.23 5.52
N THR A 5 13.88 14.02 4.80
CA THR A 5 12.67 13.38 5.34
C THR A 5 12.13 12.34 4.36
N ILE A 6 11.48 11.30 4.89
CA ILE A 6 10.74 10.31 4.11
C ILE A 6 9.30 10.24 4.61
N ARG A 7 8.37 9.91 3.71
CA ARG A 7 6.95 9.75 4.06
C ARG A 7 6.74 8.37 4.70
N THR A 8 6.37 8.35 5.98
CA THR A 8 6.21 7.09 6.74
C THR A 8 4.80 6.87 7.24
N PHE A 9 4.51 5.61 7.53
CA PHE A 9 3.29 5.13 8.16
C PHE A 9 3.57 3.80 8.85
N VAL A 10 2.71 3.42 9.79
CA VAL A 10 2.71 2.11 10.43
C VAL A 10 1.61 1.28 9.79
N ALA A 11 1.92 0.05 9.39
CA ALA A 11 0.98 -0.86 8.76
C ALA A 11 1.10 -2.28 9.29
N ILE A 12 0.00 -3.02 9.16
CA ILE A 12 -0.04 -4.47 9.31
C ILE A 12 0.00 -5.08 7.90
N GLU A 13 0.96 -5.97 7.70
CA GLU A 13 1.06 -6.77 6.50
C GLU A 13 -0.07 -7.79 6.40
N ILE A 14 -0.53 -7.99 5.17
CA ILE A 14 -1.61 -8.93 4.88
C ILE A 14 -1.01 -10.28 4.47
N PRO A 15 -1.50 -11.42 5.01
CA PRO A 15 -1.00 -12.73 4.61
C PRO A 15 -1.13 -12.95 3.10
N ASP A 16 -0.15 -13.62 2.50
CA ASP A 16 -0.11 -13.88 1.05
C ASP A 16 -1.36 -14.60 0.54
N ALA A 17 -1.93 -15.52 1.34
CA ALA A 17 -3.17 -16.20 1.00
C ALA A 17 -4.34 -15.24 0.74
N VAL A 18 -4.41 -14.13 1.49
CA VAL A 18 -5.45 -13.10 1.32
C VAL A 18 -5.11 -12.20 0.12
N LYS A 19 -3.83 -11.81 -0.05
CA LYS A 19 -3.38 -11.04 -1.23
C LYS A 19 -3.70 -11.78 -2.54
N ASN A 20 -3.48 -13.10 -2.58
CA ASN A 20 -3.79 -13.94 -3.73
C ASN A 20 -5.31 -13.99 -4.04
N GLN A 21 -6.16 -14.03 -3.01
CA GLN A 21 -7.61 -13.97 -3.21
C GLN A 21 -8.05 -12.61 -3.77
N VAL A 22 -7.47 -11.51 -3.28
CA VAL A 22 -7.72 -10.18 -3.81
C VAL A 22 -7.29 -10.09 -5.27
N GLU A 23 -6.11 -10.60 -5.63
CA GLU A 23 -5.64 -10.61 -7.02
C GLU A 23 -6.59 -11.35 -7.96
N VAL A 24 -7.11 -12.52 -7.55
CA VAL A 24 -8.12 -13.27 -8.33
C VAL A 24 -9.36 -12.40 -8.58
N LEU A 25 -9.83 -11.69 -7.56
CA LEU A 25 -11.00 -10.82 -7.65
C LEU A 25 -10.72 -9.60 -8.54
N GLU A 26 -9.57 -8.92 -8.35
CA GLU A 26 -9.16 -7.81 -9.21
C GLU A 26 -9.10 -8.23 -10.69
N ASN A 27 -8.58 -9.42 -10.99
CA ASN A 27 -8.49 -9.93 -12.36
C ASN A 27 -9.85 -10.21 -13.00
N GLN A 28 -10.88 -10.48 -12.20
CA GLN A 28 -12.26 -10.56 -12.71
C GLN A 28 -12.79 -9.15 -13.04
N PHE A 29 -12.55 -8.17 -12.17
CA PHE A 29 -13.01 -6.79 -12.36
C PHE A 29 -12.27 -6.03 -13.46
N LYS A 30 -10.98 -6.31 -13.67
CA LYS A 30 -10.17 -5.74 -14.77
C LYS A 30 -10.74 -6.05 -16.16
N LYS A 31 -11.61 -7.06 -16.29
CA LYS A 31 -12.34 -7.37 -17.53
C LYS A 31 -13.40 -6.32 -17.87
N ILE A 32 -13.86 -5.57 -16.86
CA ILE A 32 -14.77 -4.44 -17.04
C ILE A 32 -13.92 -3.24 -17.50
N ARG A 33 -14.28 -2.63 -18.63
CA ARG A 33 -13.56 -1.47 -19.16
C ARG A 33 -13.95 -0.21 -18.37
N THR A 34 -13.34 -0.06 -17.21
CA THR A 34 -13.46 1.09 -16.32
C THR A 34 -12.10 1.69 -16.06
N ASP A 35 -12.03 3.01 -15.93
CA ASP A 35 -10.79 3.73 -15.60
C ASP A 35 -10.47 3.61 -14.10
N ILE A 36 -10.03 2.42 -13.68
CA ILE A 36 -9.65 2.11 -12.30
C ILE A 36 -8.14 1.89 -12.23
N LYS A 37 -7.49 2.61 -11.31
CA LYS A 37 -6.09 2.38 -10.96
C LYS A 37 -6.00 1.31 -9.86
N TRP A 38 -5.50 0.14 -10.21
CA TRP A 38 -5.32 -0.98 -9.29
C TRP A 38 -4.01 -0.86 -8.51
N VAL A 39 -4.03 -1.24 -7.23
CA VAL A 39 -2.83 -1.33 -6.39
C VAL A 39 -2.17 -2.67 -6.66
N HIS A 40 -0.83 -2.72 -6.72
CA HIS A 40 -0.14 -4.01 -6.86
C HIS A 40 -0.42 -4.88 -5.64
N PRO A 41 -0.74 -6.19 -5.77
CA PRO A 41 -1.12 -7.03 -4.63
C PRO A 41 -0.10 -7.02 -3.47
N GLN A 42 1.19 -6.97 -3.80
CA GLN A 42 2.26 -6.90 -2.80
C GLN A 42 2.25 -5.61 -1.96
N ASN A 43 1.68 -4.52 -2.49
CA ASN A 43 1.57 -3.23 -1.80
C ASN A 43 0.32 -3.14 -0.93
N ILE A 44 -0.55 -4.16 -0.89
CA ILE A 44 -1.76 -4.17 -0.09
C ILE A 44 -1.39 -4.40 1.39
N HIS A 45 -1.80 -3.46 2.22
CA HIS A 45 -1.59 -3.47 3.67
C HIS A 45 -2.75 -2.76 4.37
N ILE A 46 -2.91 -3.01 5.68
CA ILE A 46 -3.79 -2.19 6.52
C ILE A 46 -2.95 -1.11 7.19
N ALA A 47 -3.14 0.14 6.79
CA ALA A 47 -2.50 1.27 7.45
C ALA A 47 -3.14 1.52 8.81
N LEU A 48 -2.33 1.54 9.87
CA LEU A 48 -2.78 1.86 11.23
C LEU A 48 -2.66 3.35 11.51
N LYS A 49 -1.52 3.95 11.14
CA LYS A 49 -1.24 5.35 11.42
C LYS A 49 -0.32 5.95 10.36
N PHE A 50 -0.78 7.03 9.74
CA PHE A 50 0.04 7.85 8.87
C PHE A 50 0.87 8.83 9.71
N LEU A 51 2.19 8.90 9.45
CA LEU A 51 3.13 9.73 10.23
C LEU A 51 3.63 10.94 9.45
N GLY A 52 3.37 11.02 8.14
CA GLY A 52 3.82 12.13 7.31
C GLY A 52 5.32 12.07 7.00
N ASN A 53 5.91 13.23 6.74
CA ASN A 53 7.34 13.36 6.47
C ASN A 53 8.11 13.27 7.79
N THR A 54 8.78 12.14 8.00
CA THR A 54 9.61 11.88 9.19
C THR A 54 11.07 12.10 8.84
N SER A 55 11.80 12.81 9.69
CA SER A 55 13.24 12.98 9.54
C SER A 55 13.96 11.64 9.59
N ILE A 56 14.94 11.45 8.71
CA ILE A 56 15.73 10.22 8.66
C ILE A 56 16.43 9.91 9.99
N ASN A 57 16.73 10.93 10.80
CA ASN A 57 17.34 10.80 12.13
C ASN A 57 16.35 10.33 13.23
N ARG A 58 15.08 10.07 12.89
CA ARG A 58 14.04 9.61 13.83
C ARG A 58 13.47 8.23 13.45
N LEU A 59 14.08 7.56 12.47
CA LEU A 59 13.79 6.20 12.06
C LEU A 59 14.70 5.23 12.82
#